data_AF-A0AAV5W9Y2-F1
#
_entry.id   AF-A0AAV5W9Y2-F1
#
_cell.length_a   1.000
_cell.length_b   1.000
_cell.length_c   1.000
_cell.angle_alpha   90.00
_cell.angle_beta   90.00
_cell.angle_gamma   90.00
#
_symmetry.space_group_name_H-M   'P 1'
#
loop_
_entity.id
_entity.type
_entity.pdbx_description
1 polymer ?
#
loop_
_entity_poly.entity_id
_entity_poly.type
_entity_poly.pdbx_seq_one_letter_code
_entity_poly.pdbx_strand_id
1 'polypeptide(L)'
;MAESPAWMFTKALSHRQKVQRLYKRALKEVDNWYGGNNLEVRYQKVLLRARFDANKDEKDTRKSQLLLADGCRQVWEKRHFKPFRFALDPGGSSYDRERESPDVLLDSDQWTLAEREQFPYYFNKREQRKKELLAHWSKIEKSWDEEIAAIQTKIPAEKNVSTSV
;
A
#
# COMPACT_ATOMS: atom_id res chain seq x y z
N MET A 1 -7.79 14.88 -5.26
CA MET A 1 -6.74 13.97 -4.74
C MET A 1 -7.39 12.62 -4.53
N ALA A 2 -7.02 11.62 -5.33
CA ALA A 2 -7.65 10.31 -5.29
C ALA A 2 -7.46 9.69 -3.90
N GLU A 3 -8.56 9.44 -3.19
CA GLU A 3 -8.57 8.39 -2.18
C GLU A 3 -8.08 7.13 -2.90
N SER A 4 -7.06 6.45 -2.38
CA SER A 4 -6.67 5.14 -2.92
C SER A 4 -7.93 4.29 -2.96
N PRO A 5 -8.39 3.86 -4.15
CA PRO A 5 -9.70 3.24 -4.28
C PRO A 5 -9.80 2.03 -3.37
N ALA A 6 -10.99 1.81 -2.79
CA ALA A 6 -11.22 0.71 -1.84
C ALA A 6 -10.81 -0.67 -2.40
N TRP A 7 -10.86 -0.83 -3.73
CA TRP A 7 -10.45 -2.05 -4.45
C TRP A 7 -8.94 -2.29 -4.50
N MET A 8 -8.10 -1.31 -4.14
CA MET A 8 -6.65 -1.48 -4.09
C MET A 8 -6.18 -2.25 -2.83
N PHE A 9 -7.07 -2.42 -1.84
CA PHE A 9 -6.77 -3.17 -0.62
C PHE A 9 -7.41 -4.56 -0.66
N THR A 10 -6.58 -5.59 -0.51
CA THR A 10 -7.02 -7.00 -0.41
C THR A 10 -7.91 -7.27 0.82
N LYS A 11 -7.97 -6.33 1.78
CA LYS A 11 -8.83 -6.40 2.98
C LYS A 11 -9.44 -5.03 3.29
N ALA A 12 -10.65 -5.03 3.85
CA ALA A 12 -11.29 -3.83 4.36
C ALA A 12 -10.42 -3.17 5.46
N LEU A 13 -10.32 -1.84 5.41
CA LEU A 13 -9.43 -1.10 6.30
C LEU A 13 -9.96 -1.06 7.73
N SER A 14 -9.13 -1.43 8.71
CA SER A 14 -9.52 -1.39 10.13
C SER A 14 -9.65 0.05 10.63
N HIS A 15 -10.45 0.28 11.68
CA HIS A 15 -10.61 1.61 12.27
C HIS A 15 -9.27 2.22 12.69
N ARG A 16 -8.39 1.42 13.32
CA ARG A 16 -7.02 1.82 13.68
C ARG A 16 -6.23 2.32 12.47
N GLN A 17 -6.27 1.60 11.35
CA GLN A 17 -5.57 2.00 10.12
C GLN A 17 -6.14 3.30 9.54
N LYS A 18 -7.47 3.50 9.59
CA LYS A 18 -8.11 4.75 9.18
C LYS A 18 -7.61 5.94 10.01
N VAL A 19 -7.56 5.79 11.34
CA VAL A 19 -7.04 6.83 12.25
C VAL A 19 -5.56 7.13 11.98
N GLN A 20 -4.73 6.10 11.77
CA GLN A 20 -3.31 6.28 11.44
C GLN A 20 -3.11 7.03 10.11
N ARG A 21 -3.92 6.74 9.09
CA ARG A 21 -3.89 7.47 7.81
C ARG A 21 -4.32 8.92 7.98
N LEU A 22 -5.39 9.17 8.75
CA LEU A 22 -5.83 10.52 9.08
C LEU A 22 -4.72 11.30 9.80
N TYR A 23 -4.08 10.70 10.81
CA TYR A 23 -2.97 11.32 11.53
C TYR A 23 -1.79 11.65 10.61
N LYS A 24 -1.38 10.72 9.76
CA LYS A 24 -0.32 10.95 8.75
C LYS A 24 -0.70 12.11 7.82
N ARG A 25 -1.94 12.17 7.36
CA ARG A 25 -2.45 13.24 6.48
C ARG A 25 -2.46 14.59 7.18
N ALA A 26 -2.94 14.65 8.42
CA ALA A 26 -2.95 15.86 9.22
C ALA A 26 -1.52 16.40 9.48
N LEU A 27 -0.56 15.53 9.78
CA LEU A 27 0.85 15.92 9.92
C LEU A 27 1.43 16.50 8.63
N LYS A 28 1.06 15.95 7.48
CA LYS A 28 1.49 16.48 6.17
C LYS A 28 0.89 17.85 5.87
N GLU A 29 -0.36 18.10 6.28
CA GLU A 29 -0.93 19.45 6.16
C GLU A 29 -0.22 20.46 7.06
N VAL A 30 0.20 20.06 8.27
CA VAL A 30 1.06 20.91 9.13
C VAL A 30 2.38 21.23 8.41
N ASP A 31 3.02 20.24 7.79
CA ASP A 31 4.24 20.48 7.00
C ASP A 31 3.99 21.42 5.82
N ASN A 32 2.85 21.32 5.15
CA ASN A 32 2.51 22.19 4.02
C ASN A 32 2.38 23.65 4.45
N TRP A 33 1.68 23.91 5.55
CA TRP A 33 1.42 25.28 6.01
C TRP A 33 2.63 25.94 6.67
N TYR A 34 3.38 25.18 7.48
CA TYR A 34 4.45 25.74 8.32
C TYR A 34 5.86 25.42 7.82
N GLY A 35 6.01 24.75 6.66
CA GLY A 35 7.27 24.16 6.18
C GLY A 35 8.48 25.10 6.05
N GLY A 36 8.30 26.41 6.15
CA GLY A 36 9.39 27.40 6.21
C GLY A 36 10.07 27.53 7.57
N ASN A 37 9.44 27.08 8.67
CA ASN A 37 9.98 27.22 10.04
C ASN A 37 9.93 25.90 10.81
N ASN A 38 11.08 25.27 11.00
CA ASN A 38 11.20 23.98 11.67
C ASN A 38 10.67 23.98 13.12
N LEU A 39 10.88 25.06 13.87
CA LEU A 39 10.43 25.16 15.26
C LEU A 39 8.89 25.17 15.33
N GLU A 40 8.27 25.95 14.46
CA GLU A 40 6.82 26.08 14.39
C GLU A 40 6.17 24.78 13.92
N VAL A 41 6.72 24.13 12.89
CA VAL A 41 6.28 22.80 12.43
C VAL A 41 6.28 21.81 13.58
N ARG A 42 7.38 21.72 14.35
CA ARG A 42 7.48 20.77 15.47
C ARG A 42 6.48 21.09 16.56
N TYR A 43 6.33 22.36 16.92
CA TYR A 43 5.33 22.80 17.90
C TYR A 43 3.92 22.37 17.51
N GLN A 44 3.50 22.68 16.27
CA GLN A 44 2.18 22.32 15.76
C GLN A 44 1.96 20.80 15.69
N LYS A 45 2.99 20.03 15.32
CA LYS A 45 2.92 18.56 15.32
C LYS A 45 2.72 17.98 16.71
N VAL A 46 3.35 18.55 17.74
CA VAL A 46 3.17 18.12 19.14
C VAL A 46 1.75 18.43 19.61
N LEU A 47 1.23 19.62 19.31
CA LEU A 47 -0.17 19.97 19.62
C LEU A 47 -1.15 19.01 18.93
N LEU A 48 -0.91 18.70 17.66
CA LEU A 48 -1.74 17.74 16.93
C LEU A 48 -1.68 16.36 17.59
N ARG A 49 -0.49 15.89 17.98
CA ARG A 49 -0.35 14.60 18.68
C ARG A 49 -1.10 14.58 20.00
N ALA A 50 -1.02 15.64 20.80
CA ALA A 50 -1.76 15.76 22.05
C ALA A 50 -3.29 15.65 21.84
N ARG A 51 -3.83 16.23 20.76
CA ARG A 51 -5.28 16.11 20.42
C ARG A 51 -5.70 14.69 20.09
N PHE A 52 -4.85 13.94 19.38
CA PHE A 52 -5.11 12.53 19.10
C PHE A 52 -4.98 11.67 20.36
N ASP A 53 -3.96 11.93 21.18
CA ASP A 53 -3.74 11.18 22.42
C ASP A 53 -4.87 11.41 23.44
N ALA A 54 -5.48 12.62 23.47
CA ALA A 54 -6.64 12.92 24.32
C ALA A 54 -7.88 12.04 24.04
N ASN A 55 -8.02 11.50 22.83
CA ASN A 55 -9.15 10.66 22.42
C ASN A 55 -8.74 9.20 22.15
N LYS A 56 -7.57 8.78 22.62
CA LYS A 56 -7.00 7.46 22.32
C LYS A 56 -7.73 6.31 23.00
N ASP A 57 -8.19 6.52 24.24
CA ASP A 57 -8.77 5.48 25.09
C ASP A 57 -10.31 5.41 25.03
N GLU A 58 -10.90 5.93 23.96
CA GLU A 58 -12.34 5.92 23.72
C GLU A 58 -12.85 4.50 23.41
N LYS A 59 -13.73 3.97 24.27
CA LYS A 59 -14.27 2.61 24.15
C LYS A 59 -15.49 2.51 23.24
N ASP A 60 -16.26 3.59 23.09
CA ASP A 60 -17.47 3.59 22.25
C ASP A 60 -17.11 3.64 20.75
N THR A 61 -17.56 2.63 20.01
CA THR A 61 -17.31 2.48 18.58
C THR A 61 -18.06 3.52 17.75
N ARG A 62 -19.24 3.99 18.19
CA ARG A 62 -19.99 5.02 17.47
C ARG A 62 -19.31 6.37 17.61
N LYS A 63 -18.91 6.72 18.83
CA LYS A 63 -18.15 7.94 19.10
C LYS A 63 -16.81 7.97 18.36
N SER A 64 -16.07 6.86 18.32
CA SER A 64 -14.80 6.82 17.58
C SER A 64 -14.96 7.01 16.08
N GLN A 65 -16.03 6.47 15.48
CA GLN A 65 -16.38 6.73 14.08
C GLN A 65 -16.74 8.19 13.82
N LEU A 66 -17.50 8.81 14.72
CA LEU A 66 -17.84 10.23 14.64
C LEU A 66 -16.59 11.12 14.72
N LEU A 67 -15.69 10.84 15.66
CA LEU A 67 -14.41 11.55 15.81
C LEU A 67 -13.53 11.41 14.57
N LEU A 68 -13.49 10.23 13.96
CA LEU A 68 -12.78 10.00 12.71
C LEU A 68 -13.38 10.83 11.56
N ALA A 69 -14.71 10.86 11.45
CA ALA A 69 -15.40 11.63 10.42
C ALA A 69 -15.16 13.14 10.59
N ASP A 70 -15.24 13.64 11.82
CA ASP A 70 -14.96 15.04 12.13
C ASP A 70 -13.49 15.40 11.87
N GLY A 71 -12.55 14.53 12.24
CA GLY A 71 -11.14 14.72 11.92
C GLY A 71 -10.88 14.77 10.41
N CYS A 72 -11.54 13.92 9.62
CA CYS A 72 -11.50 13.99 8.15
C CYS A 72 -12.05 15.31 7.62
N ARG A 73 -13.17 15.80 8.16
CA ARG A 73 -13.76 17.10 7.82
C ARG A 73 -12.79 18.25 8.12
N GLN A 74 -12.21 18.30 9.31
CA GLN A 74 -11.23 19.33 9.69
C GLN A 74 -10.01 19.37 8.76
N VAL A 75 -9.47 18.20 8.40
CA VAL A 75 -8.34 18.10 7.47
C VAL A 75 -8.73 18.53 6.05
N TRP A 76 -9.99 18.31 5.65
CA TRP A 76 -10.48 18.77 4.36
C TRP A 76 -10.60 20.30 4.30
N GLU A 77 -11.21 20.90 5.32
CA GLU A 77 -11.41 22.36 5.41
C GLU A 77 -10.09 23.13 5.50
N LYS A 78 -9.10 22.58 6.22
CA LYS A 78 -7.80 23.24 6.45
C LYS A 78 -6.72 22.80 5.47
N ARG A 79 -7.09 22.16 4.36
CA ARG A 79 -6.12 21.65 3.40
C ARG A 79 -5.40 22.80 2.70
N HIS A 80 -4.09 22.69 2.56
CA HIS A 80 -3.33 23.66 1.77
C HIS A 80 -3.72 23.57 0.28
N PHE A 81 -3.86 24.71 -0.39
CA PHE A 81 -4.16 24.80 -1.82
C PHE A 81 -3.13 24.10 -2.74
N LYS A 82 -1.85 24.04 -2.32
CA LYS A 82 -0.74 23.43 -3.04
C LYS A 82 0.08 22.59 -2.04
N PRO A 83 -0.34 21.35 -1.75
CA PRO A 83 0.38 20.49 -0.82
C PRO A 83 1.75 20.09 -1.38
N PHE A 84 2.72 19.91 -0.50
CA PHE A 84 4.01 19.34 -0.85
C PHE A 84 3.86 17.87 -1.28
N ARG A 85 4.58 17.49 -2.34
CA ARG A 85 4.68 16.12 -2.85
C ARG A 85 6.15 15.78 -3.06
N PHE A 86 6.53 14.57 -2.68
CA PHE A 86 7.86 14.09 -3.01
C PHE A 86 8.01 13.93 -4.52
N ALA A 87 9.22 14.11 -5.03
CA ALA A 87 9.45 14.22 -6.47
C ALA A 87 8.96 12.99 -7.25
N LEU A 88 9.22 11.80 -6.71
CA LEU A 88 8.86 10.50 -7.31
C LEU A 88 7.46 9.99 -6.90
N ASP A 89 6.77 10.66 -5.97
CA ASP A 89 5.42 10.26 -5.60
C ASP A 89 4.43 10.61 -6.73
N PRO A 90 3.29 9.92 -6.84
CA PRO A 90 2.22 10.32 -7.74
C PRO A 90 1.83 11.80 -7.57
N GLY A 91 1.93 12.57 -8.66
CA GLY A 91 1.70 14.02 -8.67
C GLY A 91 2.89 14.87 -8.19
N GLY A 92 4.05 14.26 -7.99
CA GLY A 92 5.34 14.94 -7.79
C GLY A 92 5.93 15.47 -9.10
N SER A 93 6.97 16.30 -8.99
CA SER A 93 7.60 16.96 -10.14
C SER A 93 8.43 16.03 -11.05
N SER A 94 8.82 14.85 -10.57
CA SER A 94 9.55 13.84 -11.32
C SER A 94 8.84 12.49 -11.32
N TYR A 95 7.52 12.48 -11.11
CA TYR A 95 6.73 11.27 -11.16
C TYR A 95 6.82 10.66 -12.56
N ASP A 96 7.23 9.38 -12.62
CA ASP A 96 7.36 8.64 -13.88
C ASP A 96 8.23 9.36 -14.94
N ARG A 97 9.24 10.13 -14.49
CA ARG A 97 10.18 10.81 -15.39
C ARG A 97 11.09 9.82 -16.11
N GLU A 98 11.52 8.79 -15.41
CA GLU A 98 12.30 7.68 -15.95
C GLU A 98 11.44 6.43 -15.85
N ARG A 99 10.98 5.94 -17.01
CA ARG A 99 10.18 4.72 -17.09
C ARG A 99 11.06 3.59 -17.59
N GLU A 100 11.27 2.60 -16.74
CA GLU A 100 12.00 1.40 -17.12
C GLU A 100 11.20 0.62 -18.19
N SER A 101 11.91 0.17 -19.22
CA SER A 101 11.31 -0.69 -20.25
C SER A 101 11.11 -2.10 -19.73
N PRO A 102 10.03 -2.81 -20.12
CA PRO A 102 9.83 -4.20 -19.71
C PRO A 102 10.99 -5.09 -20.16
N ASP A 103 11.41 -6.00 -19.27
CA ASP A 103 12.54 -6.91 -19.54
C ASP A 103 12.32 -7.81 -20.76
N VAL A 104 11.06 -8.13 -21.08
CA VAL A 104 10.66 -8.96 -22.23
C VAL A 104 11.15 -8.38 -23.56
N LEU A 105 11.43 -7.07 -23.64
CA LEU A 105 11.93 -6.43 -24.85
C LEU A 105 13.25 -7.06 -25.35
N LEU A 106 14.12 -7.53 -24.45
CA LEU A 106 15.39 -8.17 -24.83
C LEU A 106 15.22 -9.56 -25.45
N ASP A 107 14.02 -10.14 -25.34
CA ASP A 107 13.67 -11.43 -25.96
C ASP A 107 12.83 -11.23 -27.23
N SER A 108 12.59 -9.98 -27.63
CA SER A 108 11.87 -9.66 -28.87
C SER A 108 12.75 -9.88 -30.10
N ASP A 109 12.11 -10.09 -31.25
CA ASP A 109 12.76 -10.24 -32.56
C ASP A 109 13.62 -9.03 -32.98
N GLN A 110 13.56 -7.93 -32.22
CA GLN A 110 14.37 -6.73 -32.44
C GLN A 110 15.84 -6.93 -32.09
N TRP A 111 16.18 -7.89 -31.22
CA TRP A 111 17.57 -8.22 -30.84
C TRP A 111 18.12 -9.36 -31.69
N THR A 112 19.03 -9.04 -32.59
CA THR A 112 19.71 -10.02 -33.45
C THR A 112 20.76 -10.84 -32.69
N LEU A 113 21.13 -12.01 -33.21
CA LEU A 113 22.14 -12.88 -32.58
C LEU A 113 23.47 -12.15 -32.35
N ALA A 114 23.92 -11.33 -33.31
CA ALA A 114 25.16 -10.56 -33.19
C ALA A 114 25.12 -9.55 -32.02
N GLU A 115 23.98 -8.87 -31.81
CA GLU A 115 23.80 -7.93 -30.70
C GLU A 115 23.76 -8.66 -29.35
N ARG A 116 23.19 -9.87 -29.32
CA ARG A 116 23.19 -10.71 -28.11
C ARG A 116 24.59 -11.24 -27.79
N GLU A 117 25.34 -11.63 -28.80
CA GLU A 117 26.72 -12.09 -28.69
C GLU A 117 27.67 -11.01 -28.18
N GLN A 118 27.34 -9.72 -28.34
CA GLN A 118 28.09 -8.62 -27.73
C GLN A 118 28.08 -8.66 -26.20
N PHE A 119 27.05 -9.25 -25.59
CA PHE A 119 26.88 -9.33 -24.13
C PHE A 119 26.72 -10.78 -23.65
N PRO A 120 27.72 -11.66 -23.87
CA PRO A 120 27.55 -13.10 -23.73
C PRO A 120 27.29 -13.52 -22.27
N TYR A 121 27.97 -12.89 -21.31
CA TYR A 121 27.75 -13.16 -19.88
C TYR A 121 26.35 -12.78 -19.40
N TYR A 122 25.80 -11.67 -19.91
CA TYR A 122 24.48 -11.20 -19.54
C TYR A 122 23.40 -12.15 -20.07
N PHE A 123 23.43 -12.48 -21.36
CA PHE A 123 22.44 -13.38 -21.97
C PHE A 123 22.53 -14.82 -21.44
N ASN A 124 23.73 -15.34 -21.19
CA ASN A 124 23.88 -16.67 -20.57
C ASN A 124 23.24 -16.73 -19.17
N LYS A 125 23.45 -15.69 -18.35
CA LYS A 125 22.84 -15.59 -17.02
C LYS A 125 21.32 -15.41 -17.09
N ARG A 126 20.84 -14.67 -18.09
CA ARG A 126 19.40 -14.48 -18.35
C ARG A 126 18.71 -15.81 -18.67
N GLU A 127 19.29 -16.64 -19.54
CA GLU A 127 18.72 -17.95 -19.88
C GLU A 127 18.66 -18.91 -18.68
N GLN A 128 19.66 -18.87 -17.78
CA GLN A 128 19.61 -19.60 -16.52
C GLN A 128 18.43 -19.14 -15.65
N ARG A 129 18.27 -17.81 -15.47
CA ARG A 129 17.16 -17.24 -14.69
C ARG A 129 15.78 -17.54 -15.28
N LYS A 130 15.65 -17.61 -16.61
CA LYS A 130 14.39 -18.04 -17.25
C LYS A 130 14.02 -19.48 -16.90
N LYS A 131 15.00 -20.39 -16.92
CA LYS A 131 14.78 -21.79 -16.50
C LYS A 131 14.37 -21.88 -15.03
N GLU A 132 15.03 -21.12 -14.17
CA GLU A 132 14.66 -21.00 -12.76
C GLU A 132 13.23 -20.48 -12.60
N LEU A 133 12.87 -19.40 -13.31
CA LEU A 133 11.52 -18.82 -13.30
C LEU A 133 10.46 -19.87 -13.66
N LEU A 134 10.66 -20.64 -14.74
CA LEU A 134 9.72 -21.69 -15.16
C LEU A 134 9.60 -22.81 -14.13
N ALA A 135 10.72 -23.23 -13.54
CA ALA A 135 10.71 -24.23 -12.46
C ALA A 135 9.99 -23.73 -11.20
N HIS A 136 10.13 -22.44 -10.87
CA HIS A 136 9.38 -21.81 -9.78
C HIS A 136 7.89 -21.66 -10.11
N TRP A 137 7.56 -21.29 -11.35
CA TRP A 137 6.18 -21.15 -11.80
C TRP A 137 5.40 -22.45 -11.68
N SER A 138 5.99 -23.57 -12.13
CA SER A 138 5.35 -24.89 -11.98
C SER A 138 5.07 -25.28 -10.53
N LYS A 139 5.92 -24.84 -9.58
CA LYS A 139 5.68 -25.08 -8.15
C LYS A 139 4.53 -24.22 -7.63
N ILE A 140 4.46 -22.95 -8.07
CA ILE A 140 3.38 -22.03 -7.70
C ILE A 140 2.03 -22.56 -8.21
N GLU A 141 1.97 -22.98 -9.47
CA GLU A 141 0.75 -23.58 -10.06
C GLU A 141 0.26 -24.77 -9.23
N LYS A 142 1.15 -25.71 -8.89
CA LYS A 142 0.80 -26.85 -8.03
C LYS A 142 0.30 -26.42 -6.66
N SER A 143 0.95 -25.45 -6.03
CA SER A 143 0.51 -24.94 -4.72
C SER A 143 -0.86 -24.29 -4.79
N TRP A 144 -1.18 -23.60 -5.89
CA TRP A 144 -2.50 -23.00 -6.10
C TRP A 144 -3.56 -24.07 -6.33
N ASP A 145 -3.27 -25.10 -7.11
CA ASP A 145 -4.17 -26.24 -7.31
C ASP A 145 -4.46 -26.96 -5.99
N GLU A 146 -3.43 -27.17 -5.16
CA GLU A 146 -3.55 -27.75 -3.82
C GLU A 146 -4.39 -26.87 -2.89
N GLU A 147 -4.15 -25.55 -2.87
CA GLU A 147 -4.92 -24.59 -2.08
C GLU A 147 -6.39 -24.56 -2.51
N ILE A 148 -6.68 -24.55 -3.82
CA ILE A 148 -8.04 -24.58 -4.36
C ILE A 148 -8.73 -25.90 -4.00
N ALA A 149 -8.03 -27.03 -4.10
CA ALA A 149 -8.57 -28.34 -3.72
C ALA A 149 -8.85 -28.43 -2.20
N ALA A 150 -8.08 -27.72 -1.38
CA ALA A 150 -8.27 -27.67 0.08
C ALA A 150 -9.44 -26.76 0.52
N ILE A 151 -10.01 -25.94 -0.38
CA ILE A 151 -11.15 -25.09 -0.04
C ILE A 151 -12.34 -25.96 0.35
N GLN A 152 -12.81 -25.77 1.58
CA GLN A 152 -13.97 -26.49 2.10
C GLN A 152 -15.23 -26.09 1.35
N THR A 153 -15.76 -26.99 0.52
CA THR A 153 -16.99 -26.78 -0.26
C THR A 153 -18.26 -27.25 0.46
N LYS A 154 -18.11 -28.01 1.55
CA LYS A 154 -19.22 -28.59 2.31
C LYS A 154 -19.38 -27.89 3.65
N ILE A 155 -20.62 -27.60 4.03
CA ILE A 155 -20.97 -27.02 5.33
C ILE A 155 -20.45 -27.97 6.43
N PRO A 156 -19.70 -27.47 7.44
CA PRO A 156 -19.28 -28.29 8.57
C PRO A 156 -20.51 -28.84 9.31
N ALA A 157 -20.55 -30.15 9.58
CA ALA A 157 -21.65 -30.75 10.32
C ALA A 157 -21.80 -30.14 11.73
N GLU A 158 -23.03 -29.90 12.15
CA GLU A 158 -23.33 -29.36 13.48
C GLU A 158 -22.77 -30.29 14.56
N LYS A 159 -21.86 -29.77 15.39
CA LYS A 159 -21.41 -30.49 16.58
C LYS A 159 -22.58 -30.51 17.56
N ASN A 160 -23.27 -31.65 17.65
CA ASN A 160 -24.20 -31.93 18.75
C ASN A 160 -23.42 -31.92 20.06
N VAL A 161 -23.30 -30.74 20.69
CA VAL A 161 -22.80 -30.62 22.06
C VAL A 161 -23.92 -31.13 22.95
N SER A 162 -23.87 -32.41 23.31
CA SER A 162 -24.70 -32.96 24.38
C SER A 162 -24.29 -32.28 25.68
N THR A 163 -25.02 -31.23 26.06
CA THR A 163 -25.03 -30.71 27.43
C THR A 163 -25.53 -31.82 28.35
N SER A 164 -24.61 -32.61 28.90
CA SER A 164 -24.87 -33.45 30.06
C SER A 164 -25.02 -32.53 31.26
N VAL A 165 -26.25 -32.45 31.76
CA VAL A 165 -26.66 -31.84 33.04
C VAL A 165 -25.95 -32.51 34.20
#